data_AF-E2A1U8-F1
#
_entry.id   AF-E2A1U8-F1
#
_cell.length_a   1.000
_cell.length_b   1.000
_cell.length_c   1.000
_cell.angle_alpha   90.00
_cell.angle_beta   90.00
_cell.angle_gamma   90.00
#
_symmetry.space_group_name_H-M   'P 1'
#
loop_
_entity.id
_entity.type
_entity.pdbx_description
1 polymer ?
#
loop_
_entity_poly.entity_id
_entity_poly.type
_entity_poly.pdbx_seq_one_letter_code
_entity_poly.pdbx_strand_id
1 'polypeptide(L)'
;MADESDNSEGQQSGRSRVSDEQLNIALSDKRYLTRQLKCALGEAPCDPVGRRLKSLVPLVLRGSCPQCSPEETRQIKKVLSHIQRSFPKEWSRVVQQYAGVS
;
A
#
# COMPACT_ATOMS: atom_id res chain seq x y z
N MET A 1 -29.11 -27.59 -4.41
CA MET A 1 -28.04 -26.90 -5.17
C MET A 1 -27.05 -26.35 -4.16
N ALA A 2 -25.77 -26.44 -4.49
CA ALA A 2 -24.64 -26.50 -3.56
C ALA A 2 -24.53 -25.33 -2.58
N ASP A 3 -24.32 -25.71 -1.33
CA ASP A 3 -23.87 -24.91 -0.20
C ASP A 3 -22.35 -24.72 -0.36
N GLU A 4 -21.90 -23.52 -0.76
CA GLU A 4 -20.49 -23.14 -0.69
C GLU A 4 -20.20 -22.68 0.74
N SER A 5 -20.04 -23.67 1.61
CA SER A 5 -19.45 -23.51 2.93
C SER A 5 -17.99 -23.08 2.77
N ASP A 6 -17.79 -21.78 3.00
CA ASP A 6 -16.52 -21.10 3.25
C ASP A 6 -15.71 -21.88 4.30
N ASN A 7 -14.59 -22.47 3.89
CA ASN A 7 -13.68 -23.16 4.80
C ASN A 7 -12.23 -22.74 4.53
N SER A 8 -11.63 -22.22 5.60
CA SER A 8 -10.20 -22.19 5.92
C SER A 8 -9.32 -21.15 5.23
N GLU A 9 -9.10 -20.02 5.90
CA GLU A 9 -7.75 -19.46 6.01
C GLU A 9 -7.40 -19.09 7.45
N GLY A 10 -6.41 -19.81 7.97
CA GLY A 10 -5.96 -19.78 9.35
C GLY A 10 -5.51 -18.41 9.86
N GLN A 11 -5.66 -18.28 11.17
CA GLN A 11 -4.94 -17.43 12.12
C GLN A 11 -3.88 -16.48 11.52
N GLN A 12 -4.14 -15.17 11.58
CA GLN A 12 -3.06 -14.20 11.72
C GLN A 12 -3.31 -13.30 12.92
N SER A 13 -2.43 -13.50 13.91
CA SER A 13 -2.34 -12.75 15.15
C SER A 13 -2.12 -11.24 14.88
N GLY A 14 -3.05 -10.41 15.37
CA GLY A 14 -2.76 -9.03 15.78
C GLY A 14 -2.64 -7.92 14.72
N ARG A 15 -2.96 -8.15 13.45
CA ARG A 15 -3.11 -7.06 12.45
C ARG A 15 -4.45 -7.23 11.74
N SER A 16 -5.31 -6.22 11.80
CA SER A 16 -6.56 -6.21 11.02
C SER A 16 -6.22 -6.42 9.55
N ARG A 17 -6.64 -7.55 8.97
CA ARG A 17 -6.55 -7.80 7.53
C ARG A 17 -7.37 -6.72 6.83
N VAL A 18 -6.77 -6.01 5.89
CA VAL A 18 -7.46 -4.98 5.11
C VAL A 18 -8.15 -5.69 3.95
N SER A 19 -9.47 -5.57 3.83
CA SER A 19 -10.18 -6.14 2.69
C SER A 19 -9.94 -5.33 1.41
N ASP A 20 -10.10 -5.96 0.25
CA ASP A 20 -9.98 -5.27 -1.04
C ASP A 20 -10.98 -4.13 -1.21
N GLU A 21 -12.16 -4.24 -0.60
CA GLU A 21 -13.17 -3.18 -0.60
C GLU A 21 -12.71 -1.96 0.21
N GLN A 22 -12.23 -2.18 1.42
CA GLN A 22 -11.66 -1.11 2.25
C GLN A 22 -10.47 -0.44 1.56
N LEU A 23 -9.64 -1.23 0.88
CA LEU A 23 -8.53 -0.72 0.08
C LEU A 23 -9.04 0.17 -1.06
N ASN A 24 -10.07 -0.24 -1.80
CA ASN A 24 -10.65 0.55 -2.88
C ASN A 24 -11.24 1.87 -2.39
N ILE A 25 -11.94 1.86 -1.26
CA ILE A 25 -12.47 3.07 -0.61
C ILE A 25 -11.32 4.04 -0.31
N ALA A 26 -10.24 3.55 0.31
CA ALA A 26 -9.07 4.38 0.61
C ALA A 26 -8.38 4.92 -0.65
N LEU A 27 -8.32 4.12 -1.73
CA LEU A 27 -7.78 4.55 -3.01
C LEU A 27 -8.66 5.61 -3.71
N SER A 28 -9.98 5.59 -3.47
CA SER A 28 -10.89 6.60 -4.01
C SER A 28 -10.77 7.96 -3.31
N ASP A 29 -10.31 7.99 -2.06
CA ASP A 29 -10.10 9.23 -1.30
C ASP A 29 -8.76 9.91 -1.69
N LYS A 30 -8.86 10.81 -2.67
CA LYS A 30 -7.72 11.60 -3.14
C LYS A 30 -7.07 12.45 -2.04
N ARG A 31 -7.86 12.97 -1.08
CA ARG A 31 -7.32 13.79 0.02
C ARG A 31 -6.51 12.91 0.96
N TYR A 32 -7.02 11.73 1.28
CA TYR A 32 -6.30 10.73 2.06
C TYR A 32 -5.00 10.32 1.37
N LEU A 33 -5.05 9.93 0.09
CA LEU A 33 -3.83 9.56 -0.66
C LEU A 33 -2.80 10.69 -0.70
N THR A 34 -3.24 11.93 -0.90
CA THR A 34 -2.33 13.09 -0.88
C THR A 34 -1.62 13.22 0.48
N ARG A 35 -2.33 13.02 1.60
CA ARG A 35 -1.69 13.03 2.93
C ARG A 35 -0.68 11.89 3.08
N GLN A 36 -0.99 10.69 2.60
CA GLN A 36 -0.07 9.55 2.66
C GLN A 36 1.17 9.76 1.80
N LEU A 37 1.01 10.34 0.61
CA LEU A 37 2.13 10.71 -0.27
C LEU A 37 3.01 11.78 0.36
N LYS A 38 2.43 12.83 0.95
CA LYS A 38 3.19 13.84 1.70
C LYS A 38 3.96 13.23 2.87
N CYS A 39 3.35 12.32 3.62
CA CYS A 39 4.05 11.56 4.66
C CYS A 39 5.24 10.74 4.10
N ALA A 40 5.01 10.03 2.98
CA ALA A 40 6.05 9.27 2.30
C ALA A 40 7.19 10.19 1.82
N LEU A 41 6.90 11.41 1.42
CA LEU A 41 7.90 12.41 1.00
C LEU A 41 8.53 13.19 2.17
N GLY A 42 8.07 12.97 3.41
CA GLY A 42 8.57 13.69 4.59
C GLY A 42 8.02 15.12 4.75
N GLU A 43 6.94 15.46 4.05
CA GLU A 43 6.31 16.79 4.05
C GLU A 43 5.18 16.93 5.06
N ALA A 44 4.72 15.82 5.65
CA ALA A 44 3.62 15.77 6.60
C ALA A 44 3.85 14.65 7.62
N PRO A 45 3.26 14.76 8.84
CA PRO A 45 3.28 13.67 9.79
C PRO A 45 2.57 12.44 9.22
N CYS A 46 3.11 11.27 9.52
CA CYS A 46 2.56 9.99 9.11
C CYS A 46 1.59 9.44 10.16
N ASP A 47 0.46 8.91 9.72
CA ASP A 47 -0.37 8.02 10.53
C ASP A 47 0.20 6.56 10.49
N PRO A 48 -0.39 5.58 11.20
CA PRO A 48 0.09 4.20 11.15
C PRO A 48 0.14 3.60 9.74
N VAL A 49 -0.82 3.93 8.88
CA VAL A 49 -0.90 3.42 7.50
C VAL A 49 0.20 4.05 6.64
N GLY A 50 0.38 5.36 6.74
CA GLY A 50 1.44 6.10 6.05
C GLY A 50 2.84 5.62 6.45
N ARG A 51 3.07 5.33 7.74
CA ARG A 51 4.34 4.75 8.21
C ARG A 51 4.57 3.36 7.60
N ARG A 52 3.54 2.51 7.56
CA ARG A 52 3.63 1.19 6.92
C ARG A 52 3.94 1.34 5.43
N LEU A 53 3.18 2.16 4.69
CA LEU A 53 3.41 2.42 3.27
C LEU A 53 4.85 2.90 3.03
N LYS A 54 5.31 3.91 3.79
CA LYS A 54 6.67 4.45 3.71
C LYS A 54 7.75 3.37 3.89
N SER A 55 7.54 2.41 4.78
CA SER A 55 8.47 1.29 5.00
C SER A 55 8.48 0.24 3.87
N LEU A 56 7.35 0.05 3.20
CA LEU A 56 7.17 -1.02 2.20
C LEU A 56 7.48 -0.57 0.78
N VAL A 57 7.22 0.70 0.44
CA VAL A 57 7.51 1.29 -0.87
C VAL A 57 8.92 0.97 -1.37
N PRO A 58 10.02 1.26 -0.63
CA PRO A 58 11.38 0.98 -1.14
C PRO A 58 11.65 -0.50 -1.35
N LEU A 59 11.01 -1.38 -0.58
CA LEU A 59 11.17 -2.82 -0.72
C LEU A 59 10.49 -3.31 -2.01
N VAL A 60 9.22 -2.94 -2.19
CA VAL A 60 8.45 -3.34 -3.37
C VAL A 60 9.03 -2.73 -4.66
N LEU A 61 9.56 -1.50 -4.62
CA LEU A 61 10.26 -0.91 -5.76
C LEU A 61 11.53 -1.67 -6.16
N ARG A 62 12.24 -2.30 -5.21
CA ARG A 62 13.40 -3.18 -5.48
C ARG A 62 13.00 -4.61 -5.88
N GLY A 63 11.70 -4.89 -5.98
CA GLY A 63 11.18 -6.18 -6.41
C GLY A 63 11.05 -7.24 -5.31
N SER A 64 11.23 -6.90 -4.03
CA SER A 64 11.06 -7.86 -2.93
C SER A 64 10.42 -7.24 -1.70
N CYS A 65 9.49 -7.94 -1.05
CA CYS A 65 9.00 -7.57 0.27
C CYS A 65 8.98 -8.79 1.20
N PRO A 66 10.11 -9.10 1.88
CA PRO A 66 10.20 -10.30 2.73
C PRO A 66 9.28 -10.25 3.96
N GLN A 67 8.81 -9.05 4.33
CA GLN A 67 7.91 -8.83 5.46
C GLN A 67 6.42 -8.70 5.07
N CYS A 68 6.11 -8.89 3.78
CA CYS A 68 4.74 -8.82 3.27
C CYS A 68 4.18 -10.23 3.08
N SER A 69 2.91 -10.42 3.41
CA SER A 69 2.16 -11.58 2.95
C SER A 69 1.95 -11.53 1.42
N PRO A 70 1.57 -12.66 0.78
CA PRO A 70 1.18 -12.65 -0.63
C PRO A 70 0.03 -11.68 -0.93
N GLU A 71 -0.93 -11.55 0.00
CA GLU A 71 -2.04 -10.60 -0.09
C GLU A 71 -1.55 -9.15 0.01
N GLU A 72 -0.76 -8.81 1.03
CA GLU A 72 -0.19 -7.46 1.20
C GLU A 72 0.62 -7.06 -0.04
N THR A 73 1.39 -7.99 -0.61
CA THR A 73 2.17 -7.75 -1.82
C THR A 73 1.26 -7.38 -3.01
N ARG A 74 0.14 -8.09 -3.20
CA ARG A 74 -0.85 -7.76 -4.25
C ARG A 74 -1.48 -6.40 -3.99
N GLN A 75 -1.88 -6.12 -2.75
CA GLN A 75 -2.53 -4.87 -2.37
C GLN A 75 -1.59 -3.67 -2.54
N ILE A 76 -0.32 -3.77 -2.14
CA ILE A 76 0.67 -2.69 -2.32
C ILE A 76 0.90 -2.44 -3.81
N LYS A 77 1.06 -3.49 -4.63
CA LYS A 77 1.20 -3.33 -6.09
C LYS A 77 0.00 -2.60 -6.69
N LYS A 78 -1.22 -2.89 -6.22
CA LYS A 78 -2.45 -2.18 -6.62
C LYS A 78 -2.42 -0.71 -6.20
N VAL A 79 -1.99 -0.41 -4.98
CA VAL A 79 -1.82 0.96 -4.48
C VAL A 79 -0.80 1.74 -5.32
N LEU A 80 0.39 1.20 -5.55
CA LEU A 80 1.44 1.85 -6.34
C LEU A 80 0.96 2.10 -7.78
N SER A 81 0.30 1.09 -8.38
CA SER A 81 -0.29 1.22 -9.72
C SER A 81 -1.35 2.32 -9.80
N HIS A 82 -2.17 2.46 -8.76
CA HIS A 82 -3.16 3.54 -8.68
C HIS A 82 -2.48 4.92 -8.55
N ILE A 83 -1.50 5.04 -7.64
CA ILE A 83 -0.74 6.27 -7.43
C ILE A 83 -0.03 6.71 -8.72
N GLN A 84 0.61 5.79 -9.43
CA GLN A 84 1.30 6.09 -10.70
C GLN A 84 0.34 6.70 -11.74
N ARG A 85 -0.90 6.21 -11.82
CA ARG A 85 -1.90 6.72 -12.77
C ARG A 85 -2.58 8.01 -12.32
N SER A 86 -2.89 8.14 -11.03
CA SER A 86 -3.70 9.24 -10.50
C SER A 86 -2.89 10.41 -9.95
N PHE A 87 -1.63 10.18 -9.56
CA PHE A 87 -0.71 11.13 -8.92
C PHE A 87 0.70 11.04 -9.54
N PRO A 88 0.85 11.24 -10.86
CA PRO A 88 2.13 11.01 -11.55
C PRO A 88 3.26 11.93 -11.06
N LYS A 89 2.95 13.14 -10.60
CA LYS A 89 3.93 14.09 -10.08
C LYS A 89 4.50 13.61 -8.75
N GLU A 90 3.64 13.24 -7.82
CA GLU A 90 4.01 12.70 -6.51
C GLU A 90 4.70 11.35 -6.66
N TRP A 91 4.22 10.51 -7.59
CA TRP A 91 4.85 9.23 -7.91
C TRP A 91 6.32 9.41 -8.33
N SER A 92 6.60 10.34 -9.25
CA SER A 92 7.98 10.63 -9.68
C SER A 92 8.88 10.99 -8.49
N ARG A 93 8.37 11.81 -7.57
CA ARG A 93 9.11 12.21 -6.35
C ARG A 93 9.32 11.04 -5.39
N VAL A 94 8.33 10.16 -5.23
CA VAL A 94 8.44 8.94 -4.42
C VAL A 94 9.49 8.00 -5.02
N VAL A 95 9.46 7.78 -6.33
CA VAL A 95 10.48 6.97 -7.02
C VAL A 95 11.86 7.58 -6.85
N GLN A 96 12.01 8.89 -7.03
CA GLN A 96 13.28 9.58 -6.81
C GLN A 96 13.79 9.41 -5.37
N GLN A 97 12.90 9.52 -4.38
CA GLN A 97 13.24 9.36 -2.96
C GLN A 97 13.68 7.93 -2.60
N TYR A 98 13.08 6.90 -3.20
CA TYR A 98 13.19 5.52 -2.71
C TYR A 98 13.88 4.53 -3.66
N ALA A 99 13.87 4.77 -4.97
CA ALA A 99 14.45 3.87 -5.97
C ALA A 99 15.98 3.98 -6.11
N GLY A 100 16.61 4.92 -5.39
CA GLY A 100 18.07 5.01 -5.35
C GLY A 100 18.71 5.60 -6.60
N VAL A 101 18.02 6.52 -7.29
CA VAL A 101 18.70 7.43 -8.23
C VAL A 101 19.40 8.53 -7.40
N SER A 102 20.60 8.19 -6.95
CA SER A 102 21.68 9.14 -6.68
C SER A 102 22.77 8.88 -7.70
#